data_AF-A0A954C2F5-F1
#
_entry.id   AF-A0A954C2F5-F1
#
_cell.length_a   1.000
_cell.length_b   1.000
_cell.length_c   1.000
_cell.angle_alpha   90.00
_cell.angle_beta   90.00
_cell.angle_gamma   90.00
#
_symmetry.space_group_name_H-M   'P 1'
#
loop_
_entity.id
_entity.type
_entity.pdbx_description
1 polymer ?
#
loop_
_entity_poly.entity_id
_entity_poly.type
_entity_poly.pdbx_seq_one_letter_code
_entity_poly.pdbx_strand_id
1 'polypeptide(L)'
;MAKPKHNDPTALTPRSNKAKRKRLRARRARALASEAPPAVQEPVCEVLARARRNTRNPARTIQALVGGRLGVGDLPAHSPLRHVAALIADARRQSSACAAAAARLARVSLELLADDPGYRVALQGLIGVRRDWLRAPEAFRCRTRNAGRRFSALLRHLLARYPVPALFDQAWTSGDATHQDWFVRLGRGESLRRVPGLPFPLTKRMAHWVLQAPEGMSVAQALRFGWALGQGARPYVARALLGTRLGGDLPAAQEPFWREVLGFFMRQPMLSPCNYGPIVDYLHAQRFVVPPGASAPPRPQLSMAKREVPALLREV
;
A
#
# COMPACT_ATOMS: atom_id res chain seq x y z
N MET A 1 -68.70 6.60 70.14
CA MET A 1 -69.78 6.79 69.14
C MET A 1 -69.45 5.97 67.91
N ALA A 2 -70.42 5.18 67.44
CA ALA A 2 -70.27 4.21 66.35
C ALA A 2 -70.74 4.78 65.00
N LYS A 3 -70.12 4.27 63.91
CA LYS A 3 -70.59 4.10 62.49
C LYS A 3 -69.47 4.47 61.48
N PRO A 4 -69.48 3.95 60.23
CA PRO A 4 -69.38 2.54 59.85
C PRO A 4 -68.38 2.30 58.68
N LYS A 5 -68.20 1.02 58.35
CA LYS A 5 -67.46 0.51 57.19
C LYS A 5 -68.06 0.98 55.85
N HIS A 6 -67.22 1.32 54.89
CA HIS A 6 -67.53 1.20 53.47
C HIS A 6 -66.51 0.29 52.81
N ASN A 7 -67.01 -0.82 52.26
CA ASN A 7 -66.28 -1.81 51.47
C ASN A 7 -66.40 -1.37 50.01
N ASP A 8 -65.29 -1.26 49.30
CA ASP A 8 -65.26 -1.08 47.84
C ASP A 8 -64.51 -2.27 47.21
N PRO A 9 -65.15 -3.09 46.35
CA PRO A 9 -64.61 -4.38 45.91
C PRO A 9 -63.99 -4.28 44.50
N THR A 10 -62.78 -3.77 44.36
CA THR A 10 -62.08 -3.83 43.05
C THR A 10 -60.56 -3.76 43.16
N ALA A 11 -59.95 -4.80 43.74
CA ALA A 11 -58.51 -5.03 43.62
C ALA A 11 -58.23 -6.22 42.67
N LEU A 12 -58.31 -5.97 41.36
CA LEU A 12 -57.75 -6.86 40.34
C LEU A 12 -56.23 -6.89 40.49
N THR A 13 -55.69 -8.03 40.93
CA THR A 13 -54.26 -8.19 41.21
C THR A 13 -53.40 -8.17 39.93
N PRO A 14 -52.20 -7.54 39.93
CA PRO A 14 -51.38 -7.32 38.72
C PRO A 14 -50.68 -8.58 38.16
N ARG A 15 -50.86 -9.75 38.80
CA ARG A 15 -50.11 -10.97 38.46
C ARG A 15 -50.65 -11.72 37.23
N SER A 16 -51.92 -11.53 36.88
CA SER A 16 -52.58 -12.26 35.78
C SER A 16 -52.10 -11.83 34.38
N ASN A 17 -51.83 -10.53 34.17
CA ASN A 17 -51.48 -10.01 32.85
C ASN A 17 -50.04 -10.32 32.41
N LYS A 18 -49.10 -10.50 33.34
CA LYS A 18 -47.70 -10.82 33.02
C LYS A 18 -47.54 -12.25 32.52
N ALA A 19 -48.23 -13.20 33.15
CA ALA A 19 -48.25 -14.60 32.73
C ALA A 19 -48.93 -14.78 31.36
N LYS A 20 -50.04 -14.06 31.12
CA LYS A 20 -50.75 -14.08 29.85
C LYS A 20 -49.91 -13.49 28.71
N ARG A 21 -49.19 -12.37 28.95
CA ARG A 21 -48.23 -11.79 27.98
C ARG A 21 -47.04 -12.70 27.69
N LYS A 22 -46.51 -13.40 28.69
CA LYS A 22 -45.39 -14.36 28.51
C LYS A 22 -45.82 -15.56 27.65
N ARG A 23 -47.03 -16.09 27.87
CA ARG A 23 -47.60 -17.18 27.05
C ARG A 23 -47.91 -16.73 25.62
N LEU A 24 -48.41 -15.51 25.44
CA LEU A 24 -48.68 -14.97 24.10
C LEU A 24 -47.39 -14.73 23.31
N ARG A 25 -46.34 -14.19 23.94
CA ARG A 25 -45.01 -14.04 23.31
C ARG A 25 -44.39 -15.39 22.95
N ALA A 26 -44.52 -16.40 23.83
CA ALA A 26 -44.03 -17.74 23.55
C ALA A 26 -44.79 -18.42 22.40
N ARG A 27 -46.11 -18.25 22.30
CA ARG A 27 -46.90 -18.76 21.15
C ARG A 27 -46.55 -18.03 19.86
N ARG A 28 -46.37 -16.70 19.90
CA ARG A 28 -45.98 -15.90 18.72
C ARG A 28 -44.58 -16.24 18.23
N ALA A 29 -43.63 -16.47 19.14
CA ALA A 29 -42.28 -16.94 18.80
C ALA A 29 -42.28 -18.35 18.22
N ARG A 30 -43.16 -19.25 18.69
CA ARG A 30 -43.33 -20.60 18.12
C ARG A 30 -43.99 -20.58 16.74
N ALA A 31 -44.97 -19.69 16.52
CA ALA A 31 -45.62 -19.53 15.22
C ALA A 31 -44.66 -18.93 14.17
N LEU A 32 -43.85 -17.94 14.55
CA LEU A 32 -42.80 -17.37 13.69
C LEU A 32 -41.68 -18.38 13.36
N ALA A 33 -41.44 -19.36 14.24
CA ALA A 33 -40.48 -20.44 13.99
C ALA A 33 -41.06 -21.58 13.12
N SER A 34 -42.39 -21.71 13.01
CA SER A 34 -43.04 -22.73 12.17
C SER A 34 -43.38 -22.24 10.76
N GLU A 35 -43.31 -20.94 10.49
CA GLU A 35 -43.57 -20.35 9.16
C GLU A 35 -42.30 -20.07 8.33
N ALA A 36 -41.10 -20.35 8.87
CA ALA A 36 -39.87 -20.25 8.10
C ALA A 36 -39.69 -21.51 7.23
N PRO A 37 -39.50 -21.39 5.90
CA PRO A 37 -39.21 -22.54 5.05
C PRO A 37 -37.88 -23.19 5.49
N PRO A 38 -37.70 -24.52 5.30
CA PRO A 38 -36.48 -25.21 5.68
C PRO A 38 -35.35 -24.85 4.71
N ALA A 39 -34.81 -23.64 4.84
CA ALA A 39 -33.51 -23.30 4.31
C ALA A 39 -32.47 -23.98 5.19
N VAL A 40 -31.58 -24.74 4.57
CA VAL A 40 -30.44 -25.43 5.18
C VAL A 40 -29.59 -24.42 5.96
N GLN A 41 -29.87 -24.25 7.25
CA GLN A 41 -29.01 -23.50 8.17
C GLN A 41 -28.12 -24.52 8.88
N GLU A 42 -26.89 -24.72 8.37
CA GLU A 42 -25.85 -25.35 9.18
C GLU A 42 -25.75 -24.57 10.51
N PRO A 43 -25.79 -25.24 11.68
CA PRO A 43 -25.70 -24.54 12.96
C PRO A 43 -24.38 -23.77 13.01
N VAL A 44 -24.44 -22.50 13.41
CA VAL A 44 -23.27 -21.58 13.49
C VAL A 44 -22.06 -22.22 14.20
N CYS A 45 -22.30 -23.10 15.17
CA CYS A 45 -21.27 -23.88 15.85
C CYS A 45 -20.51 -24.86 14.93
N GLU A 46 -21.18 -25.52 13.99
CA GLU A 46 -20.54 -26.41 13.02
C GLU A 46 -19.72 -25.65 11.98
N VAL A 47 -20.24 -24.50 11.52
CA VAL A 47 -19.50 -23.58 10.63
C VAL A 47 -18.22 -23.10 11.31
N LEU A 48 -18.30 -22.67 12.57
CA LEU A 48 -17.14 -22.23 13.35
C LEU A 48 -16.18 -23.38 13.67
N ALA A 49 -16.68 -24.58 13.97
CA ALA A 49 -15.86 -25.76 14.21
C ALA A 49 -15.12 -26.22 12.93
N ARG A 50 -15.79 -26.20 11.78
CA ARG A 50 -15.21 -26.46 10.45
C ARG A 50 -14.15 -25.41 10.11
N ALA A 51 -14.45 -24.13 10.32
CA ALA A 51 -13.51 -23.03 10.09
C ALA A 51 -12.26 -23.16 10.98
N ARG A 52 -12.41 -23.54 12.26
CA ARG A 52 -11.28 -23.82 13.18
C ARG A 52 -10.46 -25.05 12.79
N ARG A 53 -11.10 -26.12 12.31
CA ARG A 53 -10.39 -27.29 11.75
C ARG A 53 -9.57 -26.90 10.53
N ASN A 54 -10.12 -26.05 9.67
CA ASN A 54 -9.47 -25.57 8.45
C ASN A 54 -8.28 -24.65 8.72
N THR A 55 -8.13 -24.02 9.89
CA THR A 55 -6.99 -23.13 10.18
C THR A 55 -5.84 -23.78 10.95
N ARG A 56 -6.02 -25.01 11.47
CA ARG A 56 -4.99 -25.71 12.28
C ARG A 56 -3.74 -26.12 11.50
N ASN A 57 -3.84 -26.35 10.20
CA ASN A 57 -2.71 -26.72 9.35
C ASN A 57 -2.68 -25.84 8.09
N PRO A 58 -2.01 -24.67 8.14
CA PRO A 58 -1.98 -23.72 7.04
C PRO A 58 -1.56 -24.32 5.70
N ALA A 59 -0.61 -25.27 5.70
CA ALA A 59 -0.16 -25.93 4.48
C ALA A 59 -1.28 -26.74 3.81
N ARG A 60 -2.04 -27.51 4.59
CA ARG A 60 -3.22 -28.25 4.10
C ARG A 60 -4.32 -27.30 3.64
N THR A 61 -4.56 -26.21 4.37
CA THR A 61 -5.54 -25.18 3.98
C THR A 61 -5.18 -24.57 2.63
N ILE A 62 -3.92 -24.19 2.44
CA ILE A 62 -3.43 -23.62 1.18
C ILE A 62 -3.64 -24.61 0.03
N GLN A 63 -3.34 -25.90 0.23
CA GLN A 63 -3.61 -26.93 -0.80
C GLN A 63 -5.10 -27.06 -1.11
N ALA A 64 -5.97 -27.01 -0.10
CA ALA A 64 -7.41 -27.06 -0.30
C ALA A 64 -7.94 -25.81 -1.03
N LEU A 65 -7.41 -24.63 -0.71
CA LEU A 65 -7.70 -23.37 -1.41
C LEU A 65 -7.27 -23.43 -2.88
N VAL A 66 -6.08 -23.96 -3.19
CA VAL A 66 -5.60 -24.16 -4.57
C VAL A 66 -6.49 -25.11 -5.35
N GLY A 67 -6.92 -26.21 -4.72
CA GLY A 67 -7.83 -27.18 -5.33
C GLY A 67 -9.28 -26.72 -5.42
N GLY A 68 -9.61 -25.50 -4.99
CA GLY A 68 -10.99 -24.97 -5.03
C GLY A 68 -11.94 -25.63 -4.01
N ARG A 69 -11.43 -26.45 -3.10
CA ARG A 69 -12.21 -27.14 -2.06
C ARG A 69 -12.60 -26.23 -0.90
N LEU A 70 -11.92 -25.09 -0.78
CA LEU A 70 -12.21 -24.01 0.16
C LEU A 70 -12.18 -22.68 -0.59
N GLY A 71 -13.04 -21.76 -0.19
CA GLY A 71 -13.06 -20.36 -0.57
C GLY A 71 -12.82 -19.43 0.61
N VAL A 72 -12.87 -18.12 0.34
CA VAL A 72 -12.69 -17.07 1.37
C VAL A 72 -13.77 -17.15 2.46
N GLY A 73 -15.00 -17.55 2.08
CA GLY A 73 -16.14 -17.68 3.00
C GLY A 73 -15.98 -18.80 4.03
N ASP A 74 -15.19 -19.84 3.73
CA ASP A 74 -14.97 -21.00 4.60
C ASP A 74 -13.95 -20.76 5.72
N LEU A 75 -13.39 -19.55 5.79
CA LEU A 75 -12.31 -19.18 6.70
C LEU A 75 -12.76 -18.10 7.69
N PRO A 76 -12.31 -18.17 8.97
CA PRO A 76 -12.66 -17.16 9.98
C PRO A 76 -12.26 -15.75 9.54
N ALA A 77 -13.11 -14.76 9.80
CA ALA A 77 -12.93 -13.37 9.34
C ALA A 77 -11.56 -12.76 9.67
N HIS A 78 -10.99 -13.12 10.83
CA HIS A 78 -9.70 -12.60 11.31
C HIS A 78 -8.49 -13.48 10.91
N SER A 79 -8.71 -14.54 10.13
CA SER A 79 -7.63 -15.46 9.76
C SER A 79 -6.79 -14.87 8.63
N PRO A 80 -5.44 -14.85 8.75
CA PRO A 80 -4.56 -14.42 7.65
C PRO A 80 -4.71 -15.31 6.40
N LEU A 81 -5.23 -16.53 6.56
CA LEU A 81 -5.55 -17.42 5.45
C LEU A 81 -6.66 -16.85 4.54
N ARG A 82 -7.47 -15.88 4.99
CA ARG A 82 -8.41 -15.17 4.10
C ARG A 82 -7.68 -14.31 3.07
N HIS A 83 -6.58 -13.65 3.46
CA HIS A 83 -5.75 -12.91 2.51
C HIS A 83 -5.07 -13.86 1.52
N VAL A 84 -4.65 -15.04 1.98
CA VAL A 84 -4.12 -16.09 1.10
C VAL A 84 -5.19 -16.61 0.14
N ALA A 85 -6.42 -16.86 0.62
CA ALA A 85 -7.53 -17.31 -0.20
C ALA A 85 -7.88 -16.27 -1.28
N ALA A 86 -7.92 -14.99 -0.91
CA ALA A 86 -8.12 -13.89 -1.87
C ALA A 86 -6.98 -13.84 -2.90
N LEU A 87 -5.72 -13.90 -2.45
CA LEU A 87 -4.54 -13.92 -3.33
C LEU A 87 -4.59 -15.06 -4.36
N ILE A 88 -4.92 -16.29 -3.91
CA ILE A 88 -5.02 -17.47 -4.78
C ILE A 88 -6.21 -17.33 -5.74
N ALA A 89 -7.36 -16.82 -5.27
CA ALA A 89 -8.52 -16.59 -6.12
C ALA A 89 -8.23 -15.55 -7.21
N ASP A 90 -7.59 -14.44 -6.86
CA ASP A 90 -7.18 -13.38 -7.79
C ASP A 90 -6.19 -13.92 -8.83
N ALA A 91 -5.19 -14.69 -8.38
CA ALA A 91 -4.22 -15.32 -9.25
C ALA A 91 -4.84 -16.38 -10.18
N ARG A 92 -5.83 -17.14 -9.69
CA ARG A 92 -6.55 -18.14 -10.50
C ARG A 92 -7.33 -17.50 -11.64
N ARG A 93 -7.90 -16.31 -11.46
CA ARG A 93 -8.57 -15.56 -12.54
C ARG A 93 -7.62 -15.22 -13.68
N GLN A 94 -6.31 -15.15 -13.42
CA GLN A 94 -5.29 -14.93 -14.44
C GLN A 94 -4.86 -16.25 -15.11
N SER A 95 -4.43 -17.24 -14.31
CA SER A 95 -4.10 -18.58 -14.82
C SER A 95 -3.91 -19.61 -13.69
N SER A 96 -3.98 -20.90 -14.03
CA SER A 96 -3.62 -21.99 -13.10
C SER A 96 -2.16 -21.90 -12.62
N ALA A 97 -1.25 -21.49 -13.50
CA ALA A 97 0.16 -21.26 -13.16
C ALA A 97 0.34 -20.12 -12.14
N CYS A 98 -0.44 -19.04 -12.25
CA CYS A 98 -0.46 -17.96 -11.26
C CYS A 98 -0.99 -18.47 -9.91
N ALA A 99 -2.07 -19.27 -9.91
CA ALA A 99 -2.60 -19.85 -8.67
C ALA A 99 -1.59 -20.77 -7.96
N ALA A 100 -0.85 -21.57 -8.73
CA ALA A 100 0.23 -22.40 -8.19
C ALA A 100 1.36 -21.53 -7.59
N ALA A 101 1.79 -20.48 -8.30
CA ALA A 101 2.80 -19.54 -7.80
C ALA A 101 2.34 -18.81 -6.51
N ALA A 102 1.07 -18.39 -6.46
CA ALA A 102 0.46 -17.76 -5.29
C ALA A 102 0.52 -18.69 -4.06
N ALA A 103 0.23 -19.97 -4.26
CA ALA A 103 0.28 -20.96 -3.19
C ALA A 103 1.69 -21.21 -2.65
N ARG A 104 2.68 -21.26 -3.55
CA ARG A 104 4.10 -21.42 -3.18
C ARG A 104 4.60 -20.22 -2.38
N LEU A 105 4.28 -19.00 -2.81
CA LEU A 105 4.58 -17.79 -2.06
C LEU A 105 3.89 -17.76 -0.70
N ALA A 106 2.59 -18.02 -0.66
CA ALA A 106 1.81 -17.96 0.58
C ALA A 106 2.34 -18.87 1.69
N ARG A 107 3.00 -19.99 1.35
CA ARG A 107 3.64 -20.88 2.34
C ARG A 107 4.81 -20.22 3.07
N VAL A 108 5.53 -19.31 2.42
CA VAL A 108 6.71 -18.63 2.98
C VAL A 108 6.43 -17.18 3.40
N SER A 109 5.28 -16.63 2.99
CA SER A 109 4.85 -15.27 3.31
C SER A 109 3.59 -15.21 4.18
N LEU A 110 3.14 -16.33 4.76
CA LEU A 110 1.93 -16.35 5.59
C LEU A 110 2.01 -15.35 6.75
N GLU A 111 3.15 -15.29 7.43
CA GLU A 111 3.27 -14.34 8.54
C GLU A 111 3.37 -12.90 8.03
N LEU A 112 3.82 -12.62 6.79
CA LEU A 112 3.79 -11.26 6.23
C LEU A 112 2.35 -10.78 6.09
N LEU A 113 1.48 -11.66 5.59
CA LEU A 113 0.05 -11.40 5.46
C LEU A 113 -0.68 -11.34 6.80
N ALA A 114 -0.12 -11.95 7.85
CA ALA A 114 -0.64 -11.84 9.21
C ALA A 114 -0.22 -10.54 9.88
N ASP A 115 1.01 -10.09 9.64
CA ASP A 115 1.55 -8.84 10.19
C ASP A 115 0.87 -7.62 9.57
N ASP A 116 0.74 -7.60 8.23
CA ASP A 116 0.11 -6.50 7.51
C ASP A 116 -0.58 -7.00 6.22
N PRO A 117 -1.92 -6.89 6.12
CA PRO A 117 -2.67 -7.19 4.89
C PRO A 117 -2.21 -6.42 3.66
N GLY A 118 -1.53 -5.28 3.83
CA GLY A 118 -0.95 -4.45 2.77
C GLY A 118 0.05 -5.21 1.88
N TYR A 119 0.74 -6.22 2.42
CA TYR A 119 1.64 -7.07 1.62
C TYR A 119 0.92 -7.90 0.56
N ARG A 120 -0.42 -7.99 0.58
CA ARG A 120 -1.17 -8.70 -0.46
C ARG A 120 -0.90 -8.11 -1.86
N VAL A 121 -0.87 -6.78 -1.98
CA VAL A 121 -0.58 -6.10 -3.26
C VAL A 121 0.82 -6.44 -3.74
N ALA A 122 1.80 -6.41 -2.84
CA ALA A 122 3.17 -6.76 -3.13
C ALA A 122 3.35 -8.22 -3.59
N LEU A 123 2.66 -9.16 -2.94
CA LEU A 123 2.66 -10.57 -3.34
C LEU A 123 1.95 -10.79 -4.69
N GLN A 124 0.89 -10.03 -4.99
CA GLN A 124 0.24 -10.05 -6.31
C GLN A 124 1.21 -9.61 -7.40
N GLY A 125 1.96 -8.53 -7.19
CA GLY A 125 3.02 -8.09 -8.09
C GLY A 125 4.06 -9.20 -8.33
N LEU A 126 4.53 -9.86 -7.25
CA LEU A 126 5.50 -10.94 -7.36
C LEU A 126 5.00 -12.13 -8.19
N ILE A 127 3.71 -12.46 -8.10
CA ILE A 127 3.07 -13.50 -8.92
C ILE A 127 3.04 -13.06 -10.39
N GLY A 128 2.81 -11.78 -10.66
CA GLY A 128 2.84 -11.19 -12.00
C GLY A 128 4.19 -11.43 -12.70
N VAL A 129 5.29 -11.24 -11.98
CA VAL A 129 6.66 -11.46 -12.46
C VAL A 129 7.22 -12.86 -12.17
N ARG A 130 6.36 -13.87 -11.96
CA ARG A 130 6.81 -15.22 -11.57
C ARG A 130 7.79 -15.89 -12.55
N ARG A 131 7.79 -15.46 -13.81
CA ARG A 131 8.69 -15.98 -14.85
C ARG A 131 10.13 -15.50 -14.64
N ASP A 132 10.30 -14.43 -13.86
CA ASP A 132 11.58 -13.81 -13.57
C ASP A 132 12.19 -14.30 -12.25
N TRP A 133 11.52 -15.23 -11.55
CA TRP A 133 12.02 -15.79 -10.29
C TRP A 133 13.28 -16.64 -10.51
N LEU A 134 14.38 -16.22 -9.90
CA LEU A 134 15.69 -16.85 -9.93
C LEU A 134 15.80 -18.06 -8.99
N ARG A 135 15.01 -18.07 -7.91
CA ARG A 135 15.05 -19.10 -6.87
C ARG A 135 13.64 -19.48 -6.45
N ALA A 136 13.48 -20.73 -6.02
CA ALA A 136 12.20 -21.21 -5.50
C ALA A 136 11.82 -20.49 -4.19
N PRO A 137 10.56 -20.04 -4.01
CA PRO A 137 10.09 -19.48 -2.74
C PRO A 137 10.34 -20.40 -1.55
N GLU A 138 10.19 -21.71 -1.72
CA GLU A 138 10.35 -22.71 -0.67
C GLU A 138 11.77 -22.80 -0.10
N ALA A 139 12.77 -22.37 -0.89
CA ALA A 139 14.16 -22.30 -0.46
C ALA A 139 14.46 -21.02 0.33
N PHE A 140 13.53 -20.07 0.41
CA PHE A 140 13.72 -18.84 1.16
C PHE A 140 13.82 -19.14 2.66
N ARG A 141 14.84 -18.55 3.30
CA ARG A 141 15.06 -18.60 4.74
C ARG A 141 15.40 -17.19 5.22
N CYS A 142 14.70 -16.71 6.24
CA CYS A 142 14.94 -15.41 6.82
C CYS A 142 15.11 -15.55 8.34
N ARG A 143 16.09 -14.83 8.91
CA ARG A 143 16.38 -14.88 10.36
C ARG A 143 15.72 -13.74 11.15
N THR A 144 15.12 -12.76 10.48
CA THR A 144 14.50 -11.61 11.16
C THR A 144 12.99 -11.78 11.29
N ARG A 145 12.46 -11.28 12.40
CA ARG A 145 11.03 -11.19 12.68
C ARG A 145 10.39 -9.91 12.13
N ASN A 146 11.18 -8.95 11.63
CA ASN A 146 10.65 -7.71 11.08
C ASN A 146 10.05 -7.96 9.69
N ALA A 147 8.75 -7.69 9.53
CA ALA A 147 8.00 -7.92 8.30
C ALA A 147 8.64 -7.24 7.08
N GLY A 148 9.01 -5.96 7.20
CA GLY A 148 9.63 -5.19 6.12
C GLY A 148 10.97 -5.79 5.67
N ARG A 149 11.87 -6.09 6.62
CA ARG A 149 13.16 -6.72 6.30
C ARG A 149 13.00 -8.12 5.72
N ARG A 150 12.00 -8.88 6.17
CA ARG A 150 11.71 -10.21 5.61
C ARG A 150 11.18 -10.13 4.19
N PHE A 151 10.27 -9.18 3.91
CA PHE A 151 9.77 -8.93 2.57
C PHE A 151 10.90 -8.46 1.63
N SER A 152 11.72 -7.51 2.09
CA SER A 152 12.93 -7.03 1.42
C SER A 152 13.89 -8.17 1.04
N ALA A 153 14.13 -9.10 1.96
CA ALA A 153 14.95 -10.28 1.72
C ALA A 153 14.29 -11.26 0.73
N LEU A 154 12.97 -11.43 0.79
CA LEU A 154 12.22 -12.28 -0.13
C LEU A 154 12.29 -11.75 -1.58
N LEU A 155 12.12 -10.44 -1.77
CA LEU A 155 12.27 -9.80 -3.09
C LEU A 155 13.63 -10.11 -3.71
N ARG A 156 14.70 -9.92 -2.94
CA ARG A 156 16.07 -10.20 -3.40
C ARG A 156 16.30 -11.68 -3.67
N HIS A 157 15.79 -12.55 -2.81
CA HIS A 157 15.87 -14.00 -3.01
C HIS A 157 15.23 -14.43 -4.33
N LEU A 158 14.06 -13.88 -4.65
CA LEU A 158 13.32 -14.25 -5.85
C LEU A 158 13.85 -13.57 -7.11
N LEU A 159 14.22 -12.30 -7.06
CA LEU A 159 14.38 -11.49 -8.28
C LEU A 159 15.79 -10.92 -8.49
N ALA A 160 16.67 -11.00 -7.50
CA ALA A 160 17.97 -10.31 -7.54
C ALA A 160 19.16 -11.29 -7.57
N ARG A 161 19.90 -11.25 -8.69
CA ARG A 161 21.26 -11.79 -8.80
C ARG A 161 22.29 -10.77 -8.34
N TYR A 162 22.05 -9.49 -8.64
CA TYR A 162 22.88 -8.35 -8.24
C TYR A 162 22.18 -7.52 -7.16
N PRO A 163 22.94 -6.84 -6.28
CA PRO A 163 22.35 -6.03 -5.22
C PRO A 163 21.41 -4.94 -5.76
N VAL A 164 20.17 -4.95 -5.31
CA VAL A 164 19.19 -3.87 -5.53
C VAL A 164 19.03 -3.09 -4.22
N PRO A 165 19.10 -1.74 -4.22
CA PRO A 165 18.89 -0.93 -3.02
C PRO A 165 17.47 -1.08 -2.42
N ALA A 166 17.35 -0.99 -1.10
CA ALA A 166 16.08 -1.16 -0.37
C ALA A 166 15.00 -0.13 -0.75
N LEU A 167 15.40 1.04 -1.27
CA LEU A 167 14.46 2.06 -1.73
C LEU A 167 13.52 1.55 -2.84
N PHE A 168 13.93 0.56 -3.65
CA PHE A 168 13.05 0.01 -4.69
C PHE A 168 12.01 -0.97 -4.14
N ASP A 169 12.12 -1.38 -2.88
CA ASP A 169 11.18 -2.32 -2.27
C ASP A 169 9.77 -1.70 -2.16
N GLN A 170 9.67 -0.38 -2.00
CA GLN A 170 8.40 0.35 -1.88
C GLN A 170 7.51 0.22 -3.13
N ALA A 171 8.10 -0.03 -4.30
CA ALA A 171 7.38 -0.24 -5.56
C ALA A 171 6.40 -1.42 -5.49
N TRP A 172 6.72 -2.40 -4.67
CA TRP A 172 5.89 -3.59 -4.52
C TRP A 172 4.70 -3.33 -3.61
N THR A 173 4.89 -2.59 -2.51
CA THR A 173 3.81 -2.23 -1.59
C THR A 173 2.88 -1.17 -2.17
N SER A 174 3.39 -0.25 -3.01
CA SER A 174 2.56 0.75 -3.70
C SER A 174 1.85 0.20 -4.94
N GLY A 175 2.30 -0.93 -5.49
CA GLY A 175 1.78 -1.46 -6.74
C GLY A 175 2.29 -0.72 -7.99
N ASP A 176 3.37 0.05 -7.88
CA ASP A 176 3.97 0.77 -9.00
C ASP A 176 4.67 -0.18 -9.98
N ALA A 177 3.99 -0.53 -11.06
CA ALA A 177 4.49 -1.46 -12.07
C ALA A 177 5.79 -1.00 -12.75
N THR A 178 5.98 0.32 -12.92
CA THR A 178 7.19 0.88 -13.55
C THR A 178 8.40 0.63 -12.66
N HIS A 179 8.30 0.98 -11.38
CA HIS A 179 9.39 0.75 -10.44
C HIS A 179 9.60 -0.74 -10.10
N GLN A 180 8.57 -1.57 -10.20
CA GLN A 180 8.71 -3.04 -10.12
C GLN A 180 9.53 -3.60 -11.29
N ASP A 181 9.28 -3.16 -12.52
CA ASP A 181 10.10 -3.52 -13.70
C ASP A 181 11.56 -3.09 -13.49
N TRP A 182 11.78 -1.88 -12.96
CA TRP A 182 13.13 -1.42 -12.64
C TRP A 182 13.82 -2.33 -11.63
N PHE A 183 13.12 -2.74 -10.56
CA PHE A 183 13.66 -3.69 -9.58
C PHE A 183 14.14 -4.97 -10.26
N VAL A 184 13.31 -5.58 -11.12
CA VAL A 184 13.63 -6.83 -11.82
C VAL A 184 14.85 -6.67 -12.72
N ARG A 185 14.91 -5.59 -13.50
CA ARG A 185 16.04 -5.28 -14.39
C ARG A 185 17.34 -5.04 -13.63
N LEU A 186 17.29 -4.24 -12.56
CA LEU A 186 18.45 -4.02 -11.68
C LEU A 186 18.91 -5.33 -11.03
N GLY A 187 17.97 -6.17 -10.60
CA GLY A 187 18.26 -7.51 -10.06
C GLY A 187 19.00 -8.41 -11.04
N ARG A 188 18.81 -8.21 -12.35
CA ARG A 188 19.52 -8.90 -13.44
C ARG A 188 20.87 -8.28 -13.80
N GLY A 189 21.19 -7.11 -13.24
CA GLY A 189 22.42 -6.38 -13.52
C GLY A 189 22.30 -5.39 -14.67
N GLU A 190 21.07 -5.06 -15.11
CA GLU A 190 20.88 -3.98 -16.08
C GLU A 190 21.21 -2.62 -15.45
N SER A 191 21.66 -1.69 -16.28
CA SER A 191 21.98 -0.33 -15.83
C SER A 191 20.69 0.48 -15.62
N LEU A 192 20.55 1.13 -14.45
CA LEU A 192 19.45 2.07 -14.16
C LEU A 192 19.20 3.09 -15.28
N ARG A 193 20.24 3.52 -15.99
CA ARG A 193 20.12 4.48 -17.11
C ARG A 193 19.32 3.97 -18.32
N ARG A 194 19.08 2.66 -18.41
CA ARG A 194 18.42 2.01 -19.55
C ARG A 194 16.98 1.61 -19.24
N VAL A 195 16.52 1.84 -18.01
CA VAL A 195 15.14 1.50 -17.65
C VAL A 195 14.17 2.48 -18.32
N PRO A 196 12.99 2.01 -18.75
CA PRO A 196 11.99 2.88 -19.36
C PRO A 196 11.32 3.79 -18.32
N GLY A 197 10.80 4.93 -18.74
CA GLY A 197 9.98 5.79 -17.87
C GLY A 197 10.77 6.65 -16.85
N LEU A 198 12.08 6.79 -17.02
CA LEU A 198 12.84 7.76 -16.22
C LEU A 198 12.33 9.20 -16.45
N PRO A 199 12.20 10.03 -15.40
CA PRO A 199 11.75 11.42 -15.56
C PRO A 199 12.77 12.27 -16.35
N PHE A 200 14.03 11.86 -16.34
CA PHE A 200 15.11 12.47 -17.12
C PHE A 200 16.24 11.46 -17.36
N PRO A 201 17.03 11.63 -18.44
CA PRO A 201 18.17 10.77 -18.70
C PRO A 201 19.22 10.88 -17.58
N LEU A 202 19.73 9.73 -17.14
CA LEU A 202 20.75 9.65 -16.09
C LEU A 202 22.15 9.47 -16.70
N THR A 203 23.12 10.22 -16.20
CA THR A 203 24.54 9.92 -16.45
C THR A 203 25.01 8.75 -15.59
N LYS A 204 26.20 8.19 -15.88
CA LYS A 204 26.79 7.11 -15.06
C LYS A 204 26.98 7.55 -13.60
N ARG A 205 27.45 8.79 -13.40
CA ARG A 205 27.66 9.38 -12.08
C ARG A 205 26.35 9.58 -11.32
N MET A 206 25.30 10.06 -12.01
CA MET A 206 23.98 10.21 -11.39
C MET A 206 23.41 8.86 -10.95
N ALA A 207 23.40 7.87 -11.84
CA ALA A 207 22.90 6.53 -11.52
C ALA A 207 23.64 5.89 -10.34
N HIS A 208 24.96 6.08 -10.24
CA HIS A 208 25.73 5.64 -9.08
C HIS A 208 25.18 6.24 -7.78
N TRP A 209 24.95 7.56 -7.73
CA TRP A 209 24.41 8.21 -6.54
C TRP A 209 22.96 7.85 -6.22
N VAL A 210 22.13 7.56 -7.23
CA VAL A 210 20.77 7.04 -6.99
C VAL A 210 20.83 5.69 -6.27
N LEU A 211 21.73 4.80 -6.69
CA LEU A 211 21.87 3.48 -6.07
C LEU A 211 22.51 3.53 -4.67
N GLN A 212 23.17 4.64 -4.34
CA GLN A 212 23.77 4.93 -3.03
C GLN A 212 22.91 5.90 -2.20
N ALA A 213 21.68 6.18 -2.62
CA ALA A 213 20.80 7.10 -1.90
C ALA A 213 20.53 6.56 -0.48
N PRO A 214 20.48 7.44 0.54
CA PRO A 214 20.16 7.05 1.91
C PRO A 214 18.85 6.26 2.01
N GLU A 215 18.80 5.34 2.97
CA GLU A 215 17.57 4.60 3.28
C GLU A 215 16.42 5.55 3.66
N GLY A 216 15.20 5.14 3.36
CA GLY A 216 13.98 5.92 3.62
C GLY A 216 13.59 6.91 2.53
N MET A 217 14.43 7.11 1.50
CA MET A 217 14.05 7.94 0.34
C MET A 217 13.05 7.24 -0.58
N SER A 218 12.12 8.01 -1.15
CA SER A 218 11.33 7.56 -2.29
C SER A 218 12.21 7.38 -3.55
N VAL A 219 11.74 6.64 -4.56
CA VAL A 219 12.47 6.52 -5.84
C VAL A 219 12.65 7.91 -6.48
N ALA A 220 11.63 8.76 -6.46
CA ALA A 220 11.71 10.12 -6.98
C ALA A 220 12.74 10.99 -6.21
N GLN A 221 12.76 10.88 -4.88
CA GLN A 221 13.77 11.54 -4.05
C GLN A 221 15.18 11.04 -4.38
N ALA A 222 15.37 9.74 -4.52
CA ALA A 222 16.65 9.14 -4.86
C ALA A 222 17.14 9.59 -6.25
N LEU A 223 16.25 9.67 -7.24
CA LEU A 223 16.57 10.19 -8.57
C LEU A 223 17.07 11.64 -8.53
N ARG A 224 16.41 12.51 -7.76
CA ARG A 224 16.82 13.91 -7.63
C ARG A 224 18.06 14.10 -6.77
N PHE A 225 18.21 13.28 -5.73
CA PHE A 225 19.45 13.19 -4.95
C PHE A 225 20.63 12.84 -5.85
N GLY A 226 20.48 11.78 -6.66
CA GLY A 226 21.51 11.34 -7.59
C GLY A 226 21.79 12.33 -8.71
N TRP A 227 20.75 13.02 -9.19
CA TRP A 227 20.91 14.13 -10.12
C TRP A 227 21.76 15.25 -9.51
N ALA A 228 21.40 15.76 -8.33
CA ALA A 228 22.09 16.87 -7.68
C ALA A 228 23.58 16.55 -7.40
N LEU A 229 23.86 15.38 -6.80
CA LEU A 229 25.23 14.93 -6.55
C LEU A 229 26.00 14.65 -7.85
N GLY A 230 25.31 14.18 -8.89
CA GLY A 230 25.88 14.02 -10.23
C GLY A 230 26.36 15.34 -10.83
N GLN A 231 25.68 16.45 -10.51
CA GLN A 231 26.05 17.81 -10.90
C GLN A 231 27.10 18.45 -9.99
N GLY A 232 27.58 17.75 -8.96
CA GLY A 232 28.59 18.25 -8.03
C GLY A 232 28.04 18.96 -6.79
N ALA A 233 26.74 18.86 -6.51
CA ALA A 233 26.18 19.37 -5.26
C ALA A 233 26.78 18.67 -4.04
N ARG A 234 26.82 19.38 -2.91
CA ARG A 234 27.14 18.78 -1.61
C ARG A 234 25.90 18.04 -1.07
N PRO A 235 26.05 16.96 -0.27
CA PRO A 235 24.90 16.18 0.23
C PRO A 235 23.85 17.00 1.00
N TYR A 236 24.26 18.00 1.79
CA TYR A 236 23.32 18.85 2.52
C TYR A 236 22.47 19.73 1.58
N VAL A 237 23.05 20.19 0.46
CA VAL A 237 22.33 20.97 -0.58
C VAL A 237 21.26 20.10 -1.23
N ALA A 238 21.63 18.87 -1.59
CA ALA A 238 20.69 17.90 -2.14
C ALA A 238 19.55 17.60 -1.15
N ARG A 239 19.84 17.41 0.14
CA ARG A 239 18.81 17.19 1.16
C ARG A 239 17.88 18.39 1.35
N ALA A 240 18.43 19.61 1.39
CA ALA A 240 17.62 20.82 1.50
C ALA A 240 16.65 20.95 0.31
N LEU A 241 17.12 20.63 -0.90
CA LEU A 241 16.29 20.58 -2.09
C LEU A 241 15.15 19.54 -1.98
N LEU A 242 15.45 18.36 -1.47
CA LEU A 242 14.45 17.31 -1.24
C LEU A 242 13.43 17.69 -0.15
N GLY A 243 13.74 18.64 0.73
CA GLY A 243 12.80 19.21 1.68
C GLY A 243 11.76 20.15 1.07
N THR A 244 11.92 20.51 -0.21
CA THR A 244 10.96 21.34 -0.95
C THR A 244 9.95 20.47 -1.72
N ARG A 245 9.02 21.09 -2.44
CA ARG A 245 8.12 20.41 -3.39
C ARG A 245 8.87 19.55 -4.41
N LEU A 246 10.12 19.89 -4.73
CA LEU A 246 10.94 19.10 -5.65
C LEU A 246 11.29 17.72 -5.08
N GLY A 247 11.19 17.48 -3.78
CA GLY A 247 11.35 16.15 -3.21
C GLY A 247 10.20 15.19 -3.53
N GLY A 248 9.01 15.69 -3.88
CA GLY A 248 7.81 14.88 -4.10
C GLY A 248 7.66 14.32 -5.52
N ASP A 249 6.63 13.52 -5.75
CA ASP A 249 6.28 13.11 -7.11
C ASP A 249 5.71 14.31 -7.87
N LEU A 250 6.37 14.67 -8.97
CA LEU A 250 5.98 15.80 -9.80
C LEU A 250 5.26 15.28 -11.05
N PRO A 251 4.23 15.97 -11.56
CA PRO A 251 3.61 15.59 -12.82
C PRO A 251 4.64 15.61 -13.96
N ALA A 252 4.62 14.58 -14.81
CA ALA A 252 5.59 14.44 -15.91
C ALA A 252 5.66 15.67 -16.83
N ALA A 253 4.53 16.37 -17.02
CA ALA A 253 4.46 17.60 -17.81
C ALA A 253 5.25 18.77 -17.19
N GLN A 254 5.52 18.74 -15.88
CA GLN A 254 6.26 19.79 -15.16
C GLN A 254 7.76 19.49 -15.03
N GLU A 255 8.19 18.25 -15.22
CA GLU A 255 9.58 17.81 -15.08
C GLU A 255 10.60 18.64 -15.90
N PRO A 256 10.34 19.02 -17.17
CA PRO A 256 11.28 19.85 -17.93
C PRO A 256 11.57 21.20 -17.27
N PHE A 257 10.54 21.86 -16.75
CA PHE A 257 10.68 23.15 -16.05
C PHE A 257 11.41 22.97 -14.72
N TRP A 258 11.02 21.98 -13.92
CA TRP A 258 11.68 21.75 -12.63
C TRP A 258 13.14 21.35 -12.78
N ARG A 259 13.50 20.63 -13.85
CA ARG A 259 14.90 20.38 -14.21
C ARG A 259 15.68 21.67 -14.52
N GLU A 260 15.03 22.64 -15.14
CA GLU A 260 15.62 23.97 -15.38
C GLU A 260 15.89 24.70 -14.06
N VAL A 261 14.92 24.67 -13.13
CA VAL A 261 15.05 25.25 -11.78
C VAL A 261 16.17 24.56 -10.98
N LEU A 262 16.24 23.23 -11.04
CA LEU A 262 17.33 22.48 -10.44
C LEU A 262 18.69 22.90 -11.01
N GLY A 263 18.79 23.01 -12.34
CA GLY A 263 19.99 23.50 -13.01
C GLY A 263 20.36 24.92 -12.59
N PHE A 264 19.36 25.79 -12.41
CA PHE A 264 19.56 27.15 -11.89
C PHE A 264 20.16 27.11 -10.49
N PHE A 265 19.59 26.38 -9.53
CA PHE A 265 20.15 26.30 -8.17
C PHE A 265 21.58 25.77 -8.14
N MET A 266 21.92 24.77 -8.98
CA MET A 266 23.28 24.22 -9.02
C MET A 266 24.32 25.22 -9.53
N ARG A 267 23.92 26.24 -10.29
CA ARG A 267 24.81 27.32 -10.73
C ARG A 267 24.97 28.44 -9.69
N GLN A 268 24.26 28.37 -8.57
CA GLN A 268 24.20 29.43 -7.56
C GLN A 268 24.78 28.94 -6.21
N PRO A 269 26.10 28.73 -6.09
CA PRO A 269 26.72 28.19 -4.89
C PRO A 269 26.56 29.09 -3.64
N MET A 270 26.35 30.40 -3.86
CA MET A 270 26.13 31.39 -2.80
C MET A 270 24.67 31.46 -2.33
N LEU A 271 23.73 30.80 -3.01
CA LEU A 271 22.33 30.80 -2.60
C LEU A 271 22.14 29.89 -1.40
N SER A 272 21.74 30.48 -0.26
CA SER A 272 21.45 29.74 0.96
C SER A 272 20.33 28.71 0.75
N PRO A 273 20.48 27.46 1.21
CA PRO A 273 19.45 26.43 1.06
C PRO A 273 18.10 26.77 1.73
N CYS A 274 18.06 27.68 2.71
CA CYS A 274 16.81 28.13 3.31
C CYS A 274 15.91 28.86 2.30
N ASN A 275 16.47 29.38 1.21
CA ASN A 275 15.72 30.08 0.17
C ASN A 275 15.13 29.13 -0.87
N TYR A 276 15.52 27.85 -0.91
CA TYR A 276 15.03 26.91 -1.93
C TYR A 276 13.52 26.68 -1.83
N GLY A 277 13.00 26.47 -0.62
CA GLY A 277 11.57 26.25 -0.39
C GLY A 277 10.72 27.43 -0.88
N PRO A 278 10.94 28.64 -0.32
CA PRO A 278 10.22 29.85 -0.74
C PRO A 278 10.30 30.12 -2.25
N ILE A 279 11.48 29.97 -2.87
CA ILE A 279 11.61 30.12 -4.32
C ILE A 279 10.78 29.07 -5.07
N VAL A 280 10.86 27.80 -4.69
CA VAL A 280 10.11 26.71 -5.34
C VAL A 280 8.60 26.94 -5.23
N ASP A 281 8.11 27.36 -4.07
CA ASP A 281 6.69 27.62 -3.88
C ASP A 281 6.20 28.83 -4.69
N TYR A 282 7.00 29.91 -4.72
CA TYR A 282 6.73 31.05 -5.61
C TYR A 282 6.65 30.61 -7.07
N LEU A 283 7.68 29.90 -7.57
CA LEU A 283 7.72 29.44 -8.97
C LEU A 283 6.53 28.54 -9.31
N HIS A 284 6.14 27.65 -8.38
CA HIS A 284 4.96 26.80 -8.55
C HIS A 284 3.67 27.62 -8.65
N ALA A 285 3.48 28.57 -7.72
CA ALA A 285 2.30 29.44 -7.70
C ALA A 285 2.19 30.27 -8.99
N GLN A 286 3.31 30.81 -9.48
CA GLN A 286 3.32 31.63 -10.69
C GLN A 286 3.08 30.83 -11.97
N ARG A 287 3.63 29.62 -12.08
CA ARG A 287 3.62 28.88 -13.34
C ARG A 287 2.47 27.88 -13.47
N PHE A 288 2.00 27.31 -12.37
CA PHE A 288 1.09 26.15 -12.41
C PHE A 288 -0.23 26.35 -11.67
N VAL A 289 -0.30 27.27 -10.71
CA VAL A 289 -1.54 27.51 -9.94
C VAL A 289 -2.40 28.54 -10.66
N VAL A 290 -3.66 28.19 -10.92
CA VAL A 290 -4.67 29.12 -11.44
C VAL A 290 -5.38 29.77 -10.24
N PRO A 291 -5.26 31.09 -10.05
CA PRO A 291 -5.98 31.78 -8.98
C PRO A 291 -7.51 31.70 -9.18
N PRO A 292 -8.31 31.77 -8.11
CA PRO A 292 -9.76 31.87 -8.24
C PRO A 292 -10.16 33.04 -9.14
N GLY A 293 -11.01 32.78 -10.14
CA GLY A 293 -11.46 33.79 -11.11
C GLY A 293 -10.52 34.01 -12.29
N ALA A 294 -9.35 33.37 -12.34
CA ALA A 294 -8.47 33.39 -13.50
C ALA A 294 -8.69 32.17 -14.41
N SER A 295 -8.40 32.31 -15.71
CA SER A 295 -8.42 31.21 -16.67
C SER A 295 -7.07 30.51 -16.84
N ALA A 296 -5.99 31.13 -16.36
CA ALA A 296 -4.62 30.63 -16.49
C ALA A 296 -3.75 31.04 -15.29
N PRO A 297 -2.60 30.38 -15.07
CA PRO A 297 -1.61 30.81 -14.09
C PRO A 297 -1.08 32.22 -14.40
N PRO A 298 -0.56 32.96 -13.42
CA PRO A 298 -0.05 34.32 -13.63
C PRO A 298 1.07 34.41 -14.68
N ARG A 299 1.98 33.43 -14.71
CA ARG A 299 3.15 33.39 -15.59
C ARG A 299 3.32 31.96 -16.15
N PRO A 300 2.43 31.48 -17.05
CA PRO A 300 2.43 30.09 -17.51
C PRO A 300 3.66 29.74 -18.35
N GLN A 301 4.33 30.75 -18.92
CA GLN A 301 5.55 30.61 -19.72
C GLN A 301 6.82 30.94 -18.92
N LEU A 302 6.75 31.09 -17.60
CA LEU A 302 7.88 31.42 -16.72
C LEU A 302 9.10 30.49 -16.91
N SER A 303 10.25 31.02 -17.28
CA SER A 303 11.51 30.27 -17.43
C SER A 303 12.62 30.86 -16.55
N MET A 304 13.64 30.05 -16.25
CA MET A 304 14.81 30.42 -15.48
C MET A 304 15.96 30.97 -16.33
N ALA A 305 15.88 30.89 -17.67
CA ALA A 305 16.95 31.27 -18.59
C ALA A 305 17.45 32.72 -18.42
N LYS A 306 16.58 33.65 -18.00
CA LYS A 306 16.90 35.08 -17.81
C LYS A 306 16.73 35.55 -16.36
N ARG A 307 16.70 34.63 -15.39
CA ARG A 307 16.46 34.96 -13.98
C ARG A 307 17.76 35.10 -13.22
N GLU A 308 17.82 36.08 -12.35
CA GLU A 308 18.92 36.28 -11.40
C GLU A 308 18.42 36.07 -9.96
N VAL A 309 19.30 35.58 -9.08
CA VAL A 309 18.97 35.30 -7.68
C VAL A 309 18.45 36.55 -6.94
N PRO A 310 19.09 37.73 -6.99
CA PRO A 310 18.61 38.90 -6.25
C PRO A 310 17.26 39.42 -6.75
N ALA A 311 16.98 39.29 -8.04
CA ALA A 311 15.67 39.64 -8.59
C ALA A 311 14.59 38.66 -8.10
N LEU A 312 14.89 37.37 -8.10
CA LEU A 312 13.95 36.35 -7.66
C LEU A 312 13.64 36.45 -6.17
N LEU A 313 14.66 36.72 -5.34
CA LEU A 313 14.48 36.90 -3.89
C LEU A 313 13.66 38.14 -3.52
N ARG A 314 13.53 39.13 -4.42
CA ARG A 314 12.63 40.28 -4.22
C ARG A 314 11.17 39.97 -4.57
N GLU A 315 10.92 38.91 -5.34
CA GLU A 315 9.58 38.49 -5.74
C GLU A 315 8.97 37.42 -4.81
N VAL A 316 9.80 36.78 -3.99
CA VAL A 316 9.46 35.72 -3.02
C VAL A 316 9.12 36.34 -1.68
#